data_AF-A0A6G3Z1X3-F1
#
_entry.id   AF-A0A6G3Z1X3-F1
#
_cell.length_a   1.000
_cell.length_b   1.000
_cell.length_c   1.000
_cell.angle_alpha   90.00
_cell.angle_beta   90.00
_cell.angle_gamma   90.00
#
_symmetry.space_group_name_H-M   'P 1'
#
loop_
_entity.id
_entity.type
_entity.pdbx_description
1 polymer ?
#
loop_
_entity_poly.entity_id
_entity_poly.type
_entity_poly.pdbx_seq_one_letter_code
_entity_poly.pdbx_strand_id
1 'polypeptide(L)'
;MNVESTSNASSPPAEPLPVSLREITADTVRTITDLDVAPEQAHFVASNAISLAEALFAPEAWYRAIYHGETPVGFVMLYDETLRSQPPVGRFGNLGN
;
A
#
# COMPACT_ATOMS: atom_id res chain seq x y z
N MET A 1 -37.48 -47.76 9.05
CA MET A 1 -37.17 -46.57 9.85
C MET A 1 -35.73 -46.22 9.53
N ASN A 2 -35.51 -45.41 8.49
CA ASN A 2 -34.16 -45.12 8.00
C ASN A 2 -33.67 -43.85 8.69
N VAL A 3 -32.54 -44.01 9.38
CA VAL A 3 -31.87 -43.01 10.21
C VAL A 3 -31.12 -42.02 9.33
N GLU A 4 -31.05 -40.78 9.79
CA GLU A 4 -30.70 -39.55 9.08
C GLU A 4 -29.35 -39.55 8.36
N SER A 5 -29.39 -39.03 7.13
CA SER A 5 -28.22 -38.54 6.39
C SER A 5 -27.64 -37.32 7.12
N THR A 6 -26.55 -37.49 7.86
CA THR A 6 -25.72 -36.36 8.28
C THR A 6 -24.91 -35.88 7.08
N SER A 7 -25.41 -34.85 6.40
CA SER A 7 -24.65 -34.10 5.40
C SER A 7 -23.53 -33.33 6.11
N ASN A 8 -22.35 -33.95 6.23
CA ASN A 8 -21.15 -33.25 6.65
C ASN A 8 -20.64 -32.43 5.46
N ALA A 9 -21.30 -31.30 5.19
CA ALA A 9 -20.82 -30.33 4.21
C ALA A 9 -19.64 -29.58 4.83
N SER A 10 -18.45 -30.16 4.73
CA SER A 10 -17.22 -29.41 4.91
C SER A 10 -17.18 -28.37 3.79
N SER A 11 -17.45 -27.11 4.12
CA SER A 11 -17.28 -26.01 3.17
C SER A 11 -15.87 -26.11 2.57
N PRO A 12 -15.71 -25.89 1.24
CA PRO A 12 -14.39 -25.81 0.65
C PRO A 12 -13.59 -24.70 1.38
N PRO A 13 -12.25 -24.83 1.53
CA PRO A 13 -11.45 -23.75 2.06
C PRO A 13 -11.73 -22.49 1.24
N ALA A 14 -12.01 -21.37 1.92
CA ALA A 14 -12.29 -20.11 1.25
C ALA A 14 -11.13 -19.79 0.29
N GLU A 15 -11.43 -19.59 -0.99
CA GLU A 15 -10.44 -19.13 -1.97
C GLU A 15 -9.78 -17.84 -1.44
N PRO A 16 -8.45 -17.73 -1.48
CA PRO A 16 -7.76 -16.54 -0.96
C PRO A 16 -8.23 -15.30 -1.73
N LEU A 17 -8.57 -14.23 -0.99
CA LEU A 17 -9.04 -13.00 -1.61
C LEU A 17 -7.92 -12.37 -2.45
N PRO A 18 -8.23 -11.75 -3.59
CA PRO A 18 -7.22 -11.15 -4.46
C PRO A 18 -6.58 -9.92 -3.81
N VAL A 19 -5.31 -9.70 -4.10
CA VAL A 19 -4.63 -8.42 -3.80
C VAL A 19 -4.75 -7.49 -4.99
N SER A 20 -5.13 -6.23 -4.75
CA SER A 20 -5.27 -5.21 -5.81
C SER A 20 -4.67 -3.87 -5.40
N LEU A 21 -4.18 -3.13 -6.40
CA LEU A 21 -3.65 -1.77 -6.23
C LEU A 21 -4.68 -0.77 -6.76
N ARG A 22 -5.22 0.07 -5.88
CA ARG A 22 -6.32 0.98 -6.18
C ARG A 22 -5.91 2.44 -6.01
N GLU A 23 -6.53 3.31 -6.80
CA GLU A 23 -6.32 4.76 -6.66
C GLU A 23 -6.84 5.25 -5.31
N ILE A 24 -6.13 6.22 -4.76
CA ILE A 24 -6.55 6.91 -3.54
C ILE A 24 -7.38 8.11 -3.96
N THR A 25 -8.57 8.22 -3.38
CA THR A 25 -9.56 9.28 -3.68
C THR A 25 -9.85 10.08 -2.42
N ALA A 26 -10.64 11.15 -2.54
CA ALA A 26 -11.08 11.92 -1.38
C ALA A 26 -11.86 11.08 -0.35
N ASP A 27 -12.54 10.01 -0.81
CA ASP A 27 -13.31 9.12 0.06
C ASP A 27 -12.42 8.10 0.78
N THR A 28 -11.32 7.69 0.16
CA THR A 28 -10.43 6.64 0.71
C THR A 28 -9.22 7.20 1.44
N VAL A 29 -8.85 8.46 1.20
CA VAL A 29 -7.60 9.05 1.73
C VAL A 29 -7.47 8.90 3.25
N ARG A 30 -8.53 9.22 4.01
CA ARG A 30 -8.51 9.12 5.49
C ARG A 30 -8.26 7.68 5.93
N THR A 31 -9.02 6.74 5.39
CA THR A 31 -8.88 5.32 5.71
C THR A 31 -7.48 4.80 5.43
N ILE A 32 -6.85 5.23 4.33
CA ILE A 32 -5.49 4.79 3.96
C ILE A 32 -4.42 5.47 4.83
N THR A 33 -4.59 6.74 5.18
CA THR A 33 -3.67 7.46 6.06
C THR A 33 -3.73 7.01 7.51
N ASP A 34 -4.89 6.51 7.94
CA ASP A 34 -5.17 6.04 9.30
C ASP A 34 -4.83 4.53 9.47
N LEU A 35 -4.28 3.87 8.44
CA LEU A 35 -3.80 2.50 8.57
C LEU A 35 -2.62 2.46 9.55
N ASP A 36 -2.88 1.99 10.76
CA ASP A 36 -1.85 1.74 11.76
C ASP A 36 -1.10 0.45 11.47
N VAL A 37 0.22 0.53 11.48
CA VAL A 37 1.08 -0.64 11.64
C VAL A 37 1.08 -1.05 13.11
N ALA A 38 1.38 -2.32 13.39
CA ALA A 38 1.53 -2.78 14.78
C ALA A 38 2.53 -1.86 15.53
N PRO A 39 2.32 -1.56 16.83
CA PRO A 39 3.13 -0.60 17.58
C PRO A 39 4.64 -0.86 17.51
N GLU A 40 5.04 -2.12 17.36
CA GLU A 40 6.43 -2.55 17.24
C GLU A 40 7.08 -2.12 15.91
N GLN A 41 6.28 -1.82 14.89
CA GLN A 41 6.71 -1.42 13.54
C GLN A 41 6.55 0.09 13.28
N ALA A 42 5.79 0.80 14.13
CA ALA A 42 5.45 2.21 13.95
C ALA A 42 6.65 3.17 13.93
N HIS A 43 7.80 2.78 14.48
CA HIS A 43 9.02 3.60 14.46
C HIS A 43 9.86 3.47 13.17
N PHE A 44 9.56 2.51 12.29
CA PHE A 44 10.38 2.23 11.10
C PHE A 44 9.80 2.79 9.80
N VAL A 45 8.58 3.32 9.82
CA VAL A 45 7.86 3.74 8.61
C VAL A 45 7.26 5.12 8.86
N ALA A 46 7.47 6.05 7.92
CA ALA A 46 6.71 7.31 7.92
C ALA A 46 5.21 6.98 7.81
N SER A 47 4.34 7.75 8.45
CA SER A 47 2.90 7.53 8.30
C SER A 47 2.52 7.61 6.83
N ASN A 48 1.53 6.81 6.40
CA ASN A 48 1.02 6.87 5.03
C ASN A 48 0.60 8.29 4.63
N ALA A 49 0.18 9.11 5.59
CA ALA A 49 -0.11 10.53 5.41
C ALA A 49 1.09 11.33 4.90
N ILE A 50 2.27 11.15 5.50
CA ILE A 50 3.49 11.84 5.10
C ILE A 50 3.91 11.39 3.70
N SER A 51 3.97 10.08 3.47
CA SER A 51 4.35 9.52 2.17
C SER A 51 3.42 9.97 1.04
N LEU A 52 2.11 10.02 1.29
CA LEU A 52 1.15 10.53 0.32
C LEU A 52 1.31 12.04 0.09
N ALA A 53 1.56 12.82 1.15
CA ALA A 53 1.80 14.24 1.01
C ALA A 53 3.04 14.52 0.15
N GLU A 54 4.15 13.81 0.37
CA GLU A 54 5.36 13.90 -0.45
C GLU A 54 5.07 13.54 -1.92
N ALA A 55 4.33 12.45 -2.17
CA ALA A 55 3.97 12.01 -3.51
C ALA A 55 3.19 13.08 -4.30
N LEU A 56 2.31 13.84 -3.65
CA LEU A 56 1.51 14.89 -4.31
C LEU A 56 2.35 16.06 -4.85
N PHE A 57 3.59 16.22 -4.36
CA PHE A 57 4.52 17.25 -4.84
C PHE A 57 5.68 16.69 -5.68
N ALA A 58 5.66 15.38 -5.98
CA ALA A 58 6.65 14.71 -6.80
C ALA A 58 5.98 14.20 -8.10
N PRO A 59 6.14 14.90 -9.24
CA PRO A 59 5.54 14.47 -10.51
C PRO A 59 5.95 13.07 -10.97
N GLU A 60 7.11 12.59 -10.52
CA GLU A 60 7.61 11.23 -10.76
C GLU A 60 6.98 10.16 -9.86
N ALA A 61 6.19 10.54 -8.85
CA ALA A 61 5.64 9.61 -7.89
C ALA A 61 4.39 8.91 -8.44
N TRP A 62 4.40 7.58 -8.35
CA TRP A 62 3.24 6.74 -8.58
C TRP A 62 2.86 6.04 -7.28
N TYR A 63 1.63 6.22 -6.81
CA TYR A 63 1.17 5.69 -5.52
C TYR A 63 -0.19 4.99 -5.63
N ARG A 64 -0.41 3.94 -4.84
CA ARG A 64 -1.68 3.19 -4.78
C ARG A 64 -1.95 2.66 -3.37
N ALA A 65 -3.22 2.53 -3.02
CA ALA A 65 -3.63 1.76 -1.86
C ALA A 65 -3.63 0.26 -2.18
N ILE A 66 -3.19 -0.55 -1.22
CA ILE A 66 -3.16 -2.01 -1.32
C ILE A 66 -4.44 -2.54 -0.66
N TYR A 67 -5.20 -3.36 -1.39
CA TYR A 67 -6.41 -4.00 -0.92
C TYR A 67 -6.27 -5.52 -0.95
N HIS A 68 -6.77 -6.19 0.09
CA HIS A 68 -6.99 -7.63 0.11
C HIS A 68 -8.51 -7.88 0.09
N GLY A 69 -9.03 -8.28 -1.07
CA GLY A 69 -10.45 -8.17 -1.36
C GLY A 69 -10.90 -6.70 -1.32
N GLU A 70 -11.85 -6.38 -0.44
CA GLU A 70 -12.36 -5.01 -0.21
C GLU A 70 -11.75 -4.33 1.02
N THR A 71 -10.87 -5.01 1.74
CA THR A 71 -10.22 -4.45 2.93
C THR A 71 -8.93 -3.72 2.53
N PRO A 72 -8.79 -2.41 2.84
CA PRO A 72 -7.52 -1.72 2.68
C PRO A 72 -6.52 -2.26 3.69
N VAL A 73 -5.32 -2.62 3.23
CA VAL A 73 -4.27 -3.24 4.04
C VAL A 73 -2.93 -2.52 3.94
N GLY A 74 -2.78 -1.53 3.06
CA GLY A 74 -1.54 -0.77 2.99
C GLY A 74 -1.49 0.29 1.90
N PHE A 75 -0.28 0.76 1.66
CA PHE A 75 0.07 1.82 0.72
C PHE A 75 1.37 1.45 0.00
N VAL A 76 1.47 1.75 -1.29
CA VAL A 76 2.71 1.65 -2.06
C VAL A 76 2.98 2.95 -2.79
N MET A 77 4.26 3.33 -2.83
CA MET A 77 4.76 4.46 -3.61
C MET A 77 6.02 4.02 -4.34
N LEU A 78 6.11 4.38 -5.61
CA LEU A 78 7.25 4.18 -6.50
C LEU A 78 7.63 5.51 -7.13
N TYR A 79 8.90 5.66 -7.46
CA TYR A 79 9.40 6.79 -8.23
C TYR A 79 9.79 6.30 -9.62
N ASP A 80 9.19 6.87 -10.66
CA ASP A 80 9.61 6.66 -12.03
C ASP A 80 10.67 7.70 -12.40
N GLU A 81 11.94 7.29 -12.34
CA GLU A 81 13.07 8.18 -12.65
C GLU A 81 12.99 8.80 -14.06
N THR A 82 12.28 8.15 -15.00
CA THR A 82 12.12 8.67 -16.37
C THR A 82 11.22 9.90 -16.44
N LEU A 83 10.36 10.10 -15.44
CA LEU A 83 9.47 11.26 -15.33
C LEU A 83 10.13 12.45 -14.61
N ARG A 84 11.35 12.27 -14.10
CA ARG A 84 12.04 13.28 -13.32
C ARG A 84 12.59 14.40 -14.19
N SER A 85 12.26 15.64 -13.87
CA SER A 85 12.72 16.81 -14.67
C SER A 85 14.18 17.20 -14.44
N GLN A 86 14.77 16.86 -13.28
CA GLN A 86 16.21 17.00 -13.01
C GLN A 86 16.74 15.75 -12.33
N PRO A 87 17.86 15.16 -12.79
CA PRO A 87 18.50 14.08 -12.08
C PRO A 87 18.97 14.58 -10.69
N PRO A 88 18.94 13.73 -9.65
CA PRO A 88 19.35 14.13 -8.33
C PRO A 88 20.78 14.66 -8.38
N VAL A 89 21.02 15.82 -7.78
CA VAL A 89 22.38 16.37 -7.64
C VAL A 89 23.19 15.36 -6.86
N GLY A 90 24.03 14.60 -7.56
CA GLY A 90 24.89 13.62 -6.95
C GLY A 90 25.76 14.29 -5.90
N ARG A 91 25.87 13.70 -4.69
CA ARG A 91 26.77 14.15 -3.62
C ARG A 91 28.25 13.81 -3.94
N PHE A 92 28.64 13.94 -5.20
CA PHE A 92 30.00 13.76 -5.71
C PHE A 92 30.39 15.01 -6.48
N GLY A 93 30.66 16.07 -5.73
CA GLY A 93 31.00 17.37 -6.29
C GLY A 93 31.70 18.26 -5.27
N ASN A 94 32.68 17.73 -4.53
CA ASN A 94 33.75 18.54 -3.96
C ASN A 94 34.95 17.67 -3.54
N LEU A 95 35.76 17.25 -4.52
CA LEU A 95 37.17 16.93 -4.28
C LEU A 95 37.99 17.85 -5.19
N GLY A 96 37.92 19.14 -4.89
CA GLY A 96 38.83 20.15 -5.39
C GLY A 96 39.44 20.87 -4.19
N ASN A 97 40.52 20.30 -3.63
CA ASN A 97 41.71 21.03 -3.17
C ASN A 97 42.86 20.05 -2.95
#